data_AF-A0A6J4P056-F1
#
_entry.id   AF-A0A6J4P056-F1
#
_cell.length_a   1.000
_cell.length_b   1.000
_cell.length_c   1.000
_cell.angle_alpha   90.00
_cell.angle_beta   90.00
_cell.angle_gamma   90.00
#
_symmetry.space_group_name_H-M   'P 1'
#
loop_
_entity.id
_entity.type
_entity.pdbx_description
1 polymer ?
#
loop_
_entity_poly.entity_id
_entity_poly.type
_entity_poly.pdbx_seq_one_letter_code
_entity_poly.pdbx_strand_id
1 'polypeptide(L)'
;METSVAEIHAYPAKPEGFEEPLFPTCESRRAVAEHLLRAPWLGRASELEGGSGGSARIAREPVQLQGVPGRVGISWSSGRRRRAKRRLVVRELARWREVAAWWDEGRSTDRSVHRVLLSCGAVVDLARESPGGWFLVGVVD
;
A
#
# COMPACT_ATOMS: atom_id res chain seq x y z
N MET A 1 41.82 -3.55 38.17
CA MET A 1 41.80 -3.98 36.75
C MET A 1 40.39 -3.77 36.26
N GLU A 2 40.12 -2.66 35.59
CA GLU A 2 38.81 -2.34 35.03
C GLU A 2 38.77 -2.83 33.58
N THR A 3 38.03 -3.89 33.31
CA THR A 3 37.71 -4.34 31.94
C THR A 3 36.44 -3.62 31.48
N SER A 4 36.61 -2.66 30.59
CA SER A 4 35.56 -1.83 29.98
C SER A 4 34.57 -2.68 29.17
N VAL A 5 33.29 -2.58 29.50
CA VAL A 5 32.15 -3.18 28.80
C VAL A 5 31.63 -2.17 27.78
N ALA A 6 32.11 -2.20 26.52
CA ALA A 6 31.42 -1.65 25.35
C ALA A 6 32.22 -1.88 24.04
N GLU A 7 32.37 -3.11 23.58
CA GLU A 7 32.56 -3.35 22.15
C GLU A 7 31.18 -3.48 21.50
N ILE A 8 30.64 -2.37 21.02
CA ILE A 8 29.52 -2.42 20.08
C ILE A 8 30.11 -3.03 18.80
N HIS A 9 29.82 -4.30 18.54
CA HIS A 9 30.18 -4.95 17.28
C HIS A 9 29.63 -4.12 16.12
N ALA A 10 30.51 -3.37 15.46
CA ALA A 10 30.15 -2.59 14.30
C ALA A 10 29.69 -3.56 13.21
N TYR A 11 28.42 -3.44 12.80
CA TYR A 11 27.96 -4.11 11.60
C TYR A 11 28.83 -3.65 10.43
N PRO A 12 29.30 -4.57 9.56
CA PRO A 12 30.16 -4.21 8.45
C PRO A 12 29.46 -3.17 7.56
N ALA A 13 30.22 -2.16 7.14
CA ALA A 13 29.72 -1.14 6.23
C ALA A 13 29.23 -1.82 4.94
N LYS A 14 27.98 -1.53 4.56
CA LYS A 14 27.36 -2.07 3.34
C LYS A 14 27.85 -1.26 2.13
N PRO A 15 28.06 -1.89 0.97
CA PRO A 15 28.42 -1.18 -0.27
C PRO A 15 27.37 -0.13 -0.67
N GLU A 16 27.80 0.91 -1.37
CA GLU A 16 26.89 1.89 -1.96
C GLU A 16 25.97 1.21 -2.98
N GLY A 17 24.65 1.40 -2.83
CA GLY A 17 23.63 0.73 -3.65
C GLY A 17 23.23 -0.68 -3.20
N PHE A 18 23.72 -1.16 -2.05
CA PHE A 18 23.27 -2.44 -1.49
C PHE A 18 21.87 -2.32 -0.88
N GLU A 19 20.87 -2.91 -1.55
CA GLU A 19 19.55 -3.15 -0.97
C GLU A 19 19.58 -4.46 -0.19
N GLU A 20 19.52 -4.38 1.14
CA GLU A 20 19.43 -5.59 1.97
C GLU A 20 18.08 -6.27 1.73
N PRO A 21 18.07 -7.50 1.20
CA PRO A 21 16.82 -8.22 1.02
C PRO A 21 16.23 -8.53 2.40
N LEU A 22 14.97 -8.16 2.63
CA LEU A 22 14.24 -8.49 3.87
C LEU A 22 14.32 -9.99 4.19
N PHE A 23 14.38 -10.84 3.15
CA PHE A 23 14.60 -12.27 3.26
C PHE A 23 15.66 -12.71 2.23
N PRO A 24 16.86 -13.12 2.68
CA PRO A 24 17.98 -13.43 1.78
C PRO A 24 17.77 -14.68 0.93
N THR A 25 16.90 -15.61 1.35
CA THR A 25 16.61 -16.86 0.62
C THR A 25 15.12 -17.19 0.59
N CYS A 26 14.68 -18.00 -0.39
CA CYS A 26 13.32 -18.53 -0.42
C CYS A 26 12.97 -19.34 0.83
N GLU A 27 13.94 -20.09 1.37
CA GLU A 27 13.78 -20.86 2.62
C GLU A 27 13.58 -19.95 3.83
N SER A 28 14.39 -18.89 3.97
CA SER A 28 14.24 -17.91 5.06
C SER A 28 12.88 -17.22 5.02
N ARG A 29 12.41 -16.88 3.81
CA ARG A 29 11.09 -16.29 3.59
C ARG A 29 9.97 -17.24 3.99
N ARG A 30 10.07 -18.51 3.59
CA ARG A 30 9.11 -19.56 3.95
C ARG A 30 9.05 -19.77 5.47
N ALA A 31 10.21 -19.85 6.13
CA ALA A 31 10.28 -20.04 7.57
C ALA A 31 9.59 -18.90 8.34
N VAL A 32 9.81 -17.65 7.93
CA VAL A 32 9.13 -16.49 8.52
C VAL A 32 7.63 -16.52 8.24
N ALA A 33 7.21 -16.85 7.01
CA ALA A 33 5.80 -16.98 6.68
C ALA A 33 5.10 -18.05 7.52
N GLU A 34 5.71 -19.23 7.68
CA GLU A 34 5.20 -20.31 8.53
C GLU A 34 5.12 -19.90 10.01
N HIS A 35 6.09 -19.12 10.50
CA HIS A 35 6.07 -18.59 11.86
C HIS A 35 4.92 -17.59 12.07
N LEU A 36 4.75 -16.65 11.15
CA LEU A 36 3.66 -15.66 11.19
C LEU A 36 2.29 -16.33 11.11
N LEU A 37 2.12 -17.36 10.29
CA LEU A 37 0.87 -18.12 10.19
C LEU A 37 0.50 -18.87 11.49
N ARG A 38 1.47 -19.15 12.36
CA ARG A 38 1.26 -19.80 13.66
C ARG A 38 1.09 -18.79 14.80
N ALA A 39 1.31 -17.50 14.55
CA ALA A 39 1.27 -16.49 15.60
C ALA A 39 -0.19 -16.25 16.04
N PRO A 40 -0.56 -16.54 17.31
CA PRO A 40 -1.95 -16.46 17.77
C PRO A 40 -2.50 -15.03 17.83
N TRP A 41 -1.63 -14.03 17.78
CA TRP A 41 -1.98 -12.61 17.74
C TRP A 41 -2.11 -12.06 16.31
N LEU A 42 -1.79 -12.86 15.28
CA LEU A 42 -1.87 -12.47 13.88
C LEU A 42 -3.03 -13.22 13.21
N GLY A 43 -4.11 -12.51 12.90
CA GLY A 43 -5.23 -13.06 12.14
C GLY A 43 -5.03 -12.90 10.63
N ARG A 44 -5.55 -13.84 9.82
CA ARG A 44 -5.57 -13.64 8.36
C ARG A 44 -6.60 -12.55 8.04
N ALA A 45 -6.23 -11.61 7.17
CA ALA A 45 -7.17 -10.58 6.70
C ALA A 45 -8.43 -11.19 6.04
N SER A 46 -8.32 -12.40 5.49
CA SER A 46 -9.44 -13.17 4.93
C SER A 46 -10.34 -13.85 5.97
N GLU A 47 -9.86 -14.04 7.20
CA GLU A 47 -10.63 -14.59 8.33
C GLU A 47 -11.43 -13.51 9.07
N LEU A 48 -11.14 -12.24 8.79
CA LEU A 48 -11.97 -11.14 9.25
C LEU A 48 -13.29 -11.18 8.47
N GLU A 49 -14.32 -11.78 9.07
CA GLU A 49 -15.69 -11.72 8.58
C GLU A 49 -16.13 -10.27 8.47
N GLY A 50 -16.09 -9.70 7.27
CA GLY A 50 -16.92 -8.56 6.85
C GLY A 50 -17.00 -7.32 7.75
N GLY A 51 -16.07 -7.10 8.67
CA GLY A 51 -16.20 -6.11 9.74
C GLY A 51 -14.99 -5.20 9.87
N SER A 52 -15.17 -3.93 9.47
CA SER A 52 -14.56 -2.72 10.05
C SER A 52 -13.09 -2.78 10.51
N GLY A 53 -12.17 -3.27 9.68
CA GLY A 53 -10.87 -2.60 9.63
C GLY A 53 -11.13 -1.20 9.07
N GLY A 54 -10.66 -0.13 9.72
CA GLY A 54 -10.92 1.29 9.36
C GLY A 54 -10.41 1.74 7.98
N SER A 55 -10.22 0.81 7.06
CA SER A 55 -9.84 0.98 5.67
C SER A 55 -10.32 -0.27 4.91
N ALA A 56 -10.88 -0.07 3.72
CA ALA A 56 -11.06 -1.12 2.71
C ALA A 56 -12.25 -2.10 2.82
N ARG A 57 -13.47 -1.54 2.85
CA ARG A 57 -14.46 -1.95 1.83
C ARG A 57 -15.05 -0.70 1.18
N ILE A 58 -14.19 0.02 0.46
CA ILE A 58 -14.68 0.96 -0.54
C ILE A 58 -14.71 0.19 -1.85
N ALA A 59 -15.89 0.18 -2.46
CA ALA A 59 -16.08 -0.36 -3.80
C ALA A 59 -14.95 0.18 -4.68
N ARG A 60 -14.18 -0.71 -5.29
CA ARG A 60 -13.16 -0.37 -6.28
C ARG A 60 -13.87 0.40 -7.39
N GLU A 61 -13.78 1.72 -7.34
CA GLU A 61 -14.49 2.60 -8.26
C GLU A 61 -13.49 3.11 -9.29
N PRO A 62 -13.74 2.92 -10.60
CA PRO A 62 -12.87 3.45 -11.63
C PRO A 62 -12.84 4.98 -11.56
N VAL A 63 -11.64 5.55 -11.60
CA VAL A 63 -11.40 6.98 -11.57
C VAL A 63 -10.81 7.42 -12.90
N GLN A 64 -11.32 8.52 -13.44
CA GLN A 64 -10.68 9.22 -14.55
C GLN A 64 -9.85 10.36 -14.00
N LEU A 65 -8.56 10.37 -14.34
CA LEU A 65 -7.68 11.51 -14.12
C LEU A 65 -7.73 12.43 -15.33
N GLN A 66 -7.80 13.73 -15.09
CA GLN A 66 -7.75 14.78 -16.09
C GLN A 66 -6.62 15.73 -15.74
N GLY A 67 -5.70 15.97 -16.67
CA GLY A 67 -4.71 17.04 -16.53
C GLY A 67 -5.42 18.39 -16.65
N VAL A 68 -5.44 19.15 -15.56
CA VAL A 68 -5.88 20.54 -15.54
C VAL A 68 -4.58 21.38 -15.51
N PRO A 69 -4.52 22.59 -16.10
CA PRO A 69 -3.29 23.39 -16.04
C PRO A 69 -2.78 23.54 -14.61
N GLY A 70 -1.59 22.97 -14.35
CA GLY A 70 -0.94 22.96 -13.03
C GLY A 70 -1.56 22.06 -11.95
N ARG A 71 -2.61 21.26 -12.23
CA ARG A 71 -3.30 20.41 -11.23
C ARG A 71 -3.83 19.11 -11.84
N VAL A 72 -4.07 18.11 -11.00
CA VAL A 72 -4.73 16.86 -11.42
C VAL A 72 -6.18 16.88 -10.97
N GLY A 73 -7.11 16.81 -11.92
CA GLY A 73 -8.53 16.59 -11.66
C GLY A 73 -8.82 15.10 -11.58
N ILE A 74 -9.65 14.71 -10.62
CA ILE A 74 -10.15 13.35 -10.47
C ILE A 74 -11.67 13.36 -10.63
N SER A 75 -12.19 12.34 -11.32
CA SER A 75 -13.62 12.14 -11.45
C SER A 75 -14.02 10.68 -11.30
N TRP A 76 -15.08 10.44 -10.53
CA TRP A 76 -15.60 9.11 -10.26
C TRP A 76 -17.10 9.14 -10.01
N SER A 77 -17.74 7.98 -10.14
CA SER A 77 -19.17 7.80 -9.91
C SER A 77 -19.39 6.94 -8.66
N SER A 78 -19.92 7.54 -7.59
CA SER A 78 -20.24 6.82 -6.36
C SER A 78 -21.72 6.38 -6.32
N GLY A 79 -21.98 5.07 -6.25
CA GLY A 79 -23.30 4.48 -5.93
C GLY A 79 -24.35 4.41 -7.06
N ARG A 80 -25.53 3.84 -6.73
CA ARG A 80 -26.66 3.53 -7.66
C ARG A 80 -27.22 4.74 -8.41
N ARG A 81 -27.01 5.97 -7.93
CA ARG A 81 -27.34 7.22 -8.63
C ARG A 81 -26.05 7.85 -9.14
N ARG A 82 -25.77 7.65 -10.43
CA ARG A 82 -24.56 8.07 -11.16
C ARG A 82 -24.35 9.58 -11.19
N ARG A 83 -24.08 10.23 -10.05
CA ARG A 83 -23.58 11.61 -10.02
C ARG A 83 -22.06 11.57 -10.04
N ALA A 84 -21.49 11.99 -11.17
CA ALA A 84 -20.06 12.16 -11.29
C ALA A 84 -19.59 13.24 -10.29
N LYS A 85 -18.72 12.87 -9.35
CA LYS A 85 -18.03 13.83 -8.50
C LYS A 85 -16.72 14.19 -9.20
N ARG A 86 -16.46 15.50 -9.33
CA ARG A 86 -15.19 16.03 -9.83
C ARG A 86 -14.49 16.79 -8.70
N ARG A 87 -13.20 16.50 -8.47
CA ARG A 87 -12.37 17.15 -7.45
C ARG A 87 -10.98 17.38 -7.99
N LEU A 88 -10.26 18.34 -7.40
CA LEU A 88 -8.85 18.54 -7.70
C LEU A 88 -8.01 17.86 -6.62
N VAL A 89 -6.93 17.22 -7.03
CA VAL A 89 -5.84 16.84 -6.12
C VAL A 89 -5.10 18.12 -5.74
N VAL A 90 -5.05 18.38 -4.44
CA VAL A 90 -4.32 19.51 -3.86
C VAL A 90 -2.88 19.11 -3.58
N ARG A 91 -2.68 17.91 -3.02
CA ARG A 91 -1.38 17.42 -2.59
C ARG A 91 -1.37 15.90 -2.53
N GLU A 92 -0.24 15.29 -2.87
CA GLU A 92 0.08 13.91 -2.55
C GLU A 92 0.68 13.83 -1.14
N LEU A 93 0.09 13.01 -0.29
CA LEU A 93 0.47 12.84 1.12
C LEU A 93 1.41 11.65 1.31
N ALA A 94 1.19 10.56 0.57
CA ALA A 94 2.03 9.38 0.63
C ALA A 94 1.91 8.54 -0.66
N ARG A 95 2.94 7.75 -0.92
CA ARG A 95 2.99 6.79 -2.03
C ARG A 95 3.57 5.47 -1.52
N TRP A 96 2.93 4.36 -1.89
CA TRP A 96 3.45 3.01 -1.62
C TRP A 96 3.12 2.07 -2.78
N ARG A 97 3.73 0.89 -2.75
CA ARG A 97 3.49 -0.19 -3.70
C ARG A 97 2.80 -1.32 -2.96
N GLU A 98 1.71 -1.83 -3.52
CA GLU A 98 1.04 -3.02 -3.02
C GLU A 98 1.28 -4.16 -3.99
N VAL A 99 1.86 -5.24 -3.48
CA VAL A 99 2.06 -6.49 -4.22
C VAL A 99 1.17 -7.54 -3.57
N ALA A 100 0.00 -7.74 -4.17
CA ALA A 100 -0.93 -8.78 -3.74
C ALA A 100 -0.54 -10.11 -4.38
N ALA A 101 -0.80 -11.22 -3.68
CA ALA A 101 -0.50 -12.58 -4.16
C ALA A 101 0.95 -12.75 -4.66
N TRP A 102 1.91 -12.10 -3.98
CA TRP A 102 3.33 -12.14 -4.35
C TRP A 102 3.93 -13.56 -4.34
N TRP A 103 3.25 -14.51 -3.70
CA TRP A 103 3.60 -15.94 -3.65
C TRP A 103 3.08 -16.75 -4.85
N ASP A 104 2.21 -16.17 -5.69
CA ASP A 104 1.60 -16.80 -6.87
C ASP A 104 1.78 -15.88 -8.07
N GLU A 105 2.81 -16.14 -8.89
CA GLU A 105 3.15 -15.32 -10.05
C GLU A 105 1.98 -15.15 -11.03
N GLY A 106 1.08 -16.14 -11.14
CA GLY A 106 -0.09 -16.08 -12.01
C GLY A 106 -1.23 -15.20 -11.47
N ARG A 107 -1.18 -14.83 -10.20
CA ARG A 107 -2.19 -13.98 -9.53
C ARG A 107 -1.61 -12.70 -8.93
N SER A 108 -0.30 -12.52 -9.03
CA SER A 108 0.40 -11.35 -8.52
C SER A 108 -0.19 -10.08 -9.14
N THR A 109 -0.69 -9.20 -8.28
CA THR A 109 -1.15 -7.88 -8.70
C THR A 109 -0.24 -6.85 -8.08
N ASP A 110 0.50 -6.15 -8.93
CA ASP A 110 1.32 -5.02 -8.54
C ASP A 110 0.59 -3.71 -8.85
N ARG A 111 0.43 -2.88 -7.82
CA ARG A 111 -0.17 -1.56 -7.96
C ARG A 111 0.57 -0.50 -7.17
N SER A 112 0.71 0.67 -7.76
CA SER A 112 1.16 1.88 -7.06
C SER A 112 -0.05 2.54 -6.41
N VAL A 113 0.01 2.82 -5.11
CA VAL A 113 -1.04 3.49 -4.37
C VAL A 113 -0.57 4.87 -3.92
N HIS A 114 -1.44 5.85 -4.10
CA HIS A 114 -1.21 7.26 -3.86
C HIS A 114 -2.29 7.79 -2.92
N ARG A 115 -1.89 8.21 -1.72
CA ARG A 115 -2.78 8.93 -0.80
C ARG A 115 -2.75 10.40 -1.15
N VAL A 116 -3.92 10.96 -1.45
CA VAL A 116 -4.04 12.34 -1.92
C VAL A 116 -5.06 13.13 -1.12
N LEU A 117 -4.76 14.41 -0.89
CA LEU A 117 -5.70 15.39 -0.35
C LEU A 117 -6.47 16.04 -1.50
N LEU A 118 -7.79 16.02 -1.42
CA LEU A 118 -8.69 16.63 -2.38
C LEU A 118 -9.05 18.06 -1.99
N SER A 119 -9.49 18.84 -2.98
CA SER A 119 -9.90 20.24 -2.79
C SER A 119 -11.07 20.46 -1.85
N CYS A 120 -11.79 19.40 -1.46
CA CYS A 120 -12.85 19.44 -0.45
C CYS A 120 -12.38 18.99 0.94
N GLY A 121 -11.07 18.86 1.17
CA GLY A 121 -10.49 18.43 2.44
C GLY A 121 -10.41 16.90 2.64
N ALA A 122 -11.08 16.12 1.78
CA ALA A 122 -11.09 14.67 1.89
C ALA A 122 -9.72 14.06 1.54
N VAL A 123 -9.31 13.03 2.29
CA VAL A 123 -8.13 12.21 2.00
C VAL A 123 -8.59 10.89 1.38
N VAL A 124 -8.03 10.56 0.22
CA VAL A 124 -8.39 9.35 -0.53
C VAL A 124 -7.15 8.60 -1.00
N ASP A 125 -7.29 7.28 -1.13
CA ASP A 125 -6.26 6.39 -1.64
C ASP A 125 -6.62 5.98 -3.09
N LEU A 126 -5.75 6.34 -4.03
CA LEU A 126 -5.85 6.03 -5.45
C LEU A 126 -4.85 4.95 -5.84
N ALA A 127 -5.30 3.87 -6.44
CA ALA A 127 -4.44 2.80 -6.94
C ALA A 127 -4.31 2.87 -8.47
N ARG A 128 -3.08 2.68 -8.95
CA ARG A 128 -2.74 2.47 -10.36
C ARG A 128 -2.24 1.04 -10.55
N GLU A 129 -3.01 0.26 -11.29
CA GLU A 129 -2.66 -1.11 -11.67
C GLU A 129 -2.02 -1.12 -13.08
N SER A 130 -1.16 -2.10 -13.37
CA SER A 130 -0.62 -2.35 -14.72
C SER A 130 -0.91 -3.80 -15.13
N PRO A 131 -1.55 -4.08 -16.30
CA PRO A 131 -2.15 -3.14 -17.25
C PRO A 131 -3.56 -2.72 -16.80
N GLY A 132 -3.67 -1.61 -16.06
CA GLY A 132 -4.93 -1.18 -15.45
C GLY A 132 -5.13 0.33 -15.46
N GLY A 133 -6.36 0.73 -15.08
CA GLY A 133 -6.76 2.11 -14.89
C GLY A 133 -6.37 2.67 -13.52
N TRP A 134 -6.88 3.86 -13.22
CA TRP A 134 -6.85 4.41 -11.86
C TRP A 134 -8.13 4.01 -11.13
N PHE A 135 -8.00 3.68 -9.85
CA PHE A 135 -9.12 3.25 -9.00
C PHE A 135 -9.10 3.98 -7.67
N LEU A 136 -10.28 4.34 -7.17
CA LEU A 136 -10.47 4.74 -5.77
C LEU A 136 -10.55 3.46 -4.94
N VAL A 137 -9.61 3.30 -4.00
CA VAL A 137 -9.51 2.09 -3.16
C VAL A 137 -9.71 2.37 -1.67
N GLY A 138 -9.66 3.62 -1.26
CA GLY A 138 -9.86 4.04 0.13
C GLY A 138 -10.24 5.51 0.28
N VAL A 139 -10.95 5.83 1.36
CA VAL A 139 -11.32 7.17 1.83
C VAL A 139 -11.05 7.12 3.32
N VAL A 140 -10.20 8.03 3.79
CA VAL A 140 -9.60 8.01 5.13
C VAL A 140 -10.34 9.03 6.02
N ASP A 141 -11.68 9.04 5.98
CA ASP A 141 -12.54 10.03 6.67
C ASP A 141 -12.11 10.32 8.11
#